data_AF-A0A3A9ZKZ1-F1
#
_entry.id   AF-A0A3A9ZKZ1-F1
#
_cell.length_a   1.000
_cell.length_b   1.000
_cell.length_c   1.000
_cell.angle_alpha   90.00
_cell.angle_beta   90.00
_cell.angle_gamma   90.00
#
_symmetry.space_group_name_H-M   'P 1'
#
loop_
_entity.id
_entity.type
_entity.pdbx_description
1 polymer ?
#
loop_
_entity_poly.entity_id
_entity_poly.type
_entity_poly.pdbx_seq_one_letter_code
_entity_poly.pdbx_strand_id
1 'polypeptide(L)'
;MAGFIILEDGRAFAGGNRGIDLALEYLAAELPDGPFRSWLLDQRAKIRGMGLTSVDLRELAPDNREVFYRAVRAAAVGVRDRDPEFAEFFDHLPEMIRRWEAGEPPEEYNPHMRALIPPTGDRRGPGWE
;
A
#
# COMPACT_ATOMS: atom_id res chain seq x y z
N MET A 1 -14.33 -3.71 9.66
CA MET A 1 -13.51 -2.55 9.27
C MET A 1 -12.46 -3.02 8.30
N ALA A 2 -11.98 -2.12 7.44
CA ALA A 2 -11.00 -2.40 6.40
C ALA A 2 -9.90 -1.33 6.47
N GLY A 3 -8.68 -1.70 6.10
CA GLY A 3 -7.59 -0.76 5.86
C GLY A 3 -7.41 -0.47 4.38
N PHE A 4 -6.63 0.55 4.04
CA PHE A 4 -6.45 1.03 2.68
C PHE A 4 -4.98 1.38 2.37
N ILE A 5 -4.56 1.12 1.14
CA ILE A 5 -3.38 1.73 0.51
C ILE A 5 -3.89 2.56 -0.66
N ILE A 6 -3.62 3.86 -0.66
CA ILE A 6 -4.14 4.82 -1.64
C ILE A 6 -2.99 5.27 -2.54
N LEU A 7 -3.14 5.06 -3.85
CA LEU A 7 -2.18 5.49 -4.86
C LEU A 7 -2.28 7.00 -5.12
N GLU A 8 -1.31 7.53 -5.88
CA GLU A 8 -1.21 8.97 -6.18
C GLU A 8 -2.41 9.51 -6.98
N ASP A 9 -3.06 8.68 -7.79
CA ASP A 9 -4.28 9.02 -8.53
C ASP A 9 -5.57 8.83 -7.72
N GLY A 10 -5.47 8.42 -6.45
CA GLY A 10 -6.60 8.22 -5.55
C GLY A 10 -7.27 6.83 -5.64
N ARG A 11 -6.76 5.91 -6.48
CA ARG A 11 -7.19 4.49 -6.44
C ARG A 11 -6.89 3.89 -5.07
N ALA A 12 -7.81 3.09 -4.53
CA ALA A 12 -7.71 2.55 -3.19
C ALA A 12 -7.69 1.03 -3.18
N PHE A 13 -6.58 0.47 -2.75
CA PHE A 13 -6.45 -0.94 -2.45
C PHE A 13 -6.95 -1.17 -1.02
N ALA A 14 -8.13 -1.76 -0.87
CA ALA A 14 -8.70 -2.08 0.42
C ALA A 14 -8.51 -3.54 0.76
N GLY A 15 -8.43 -3.86 2.05
CA GLY A 15 -8.45 -5.23 2.54
C GLY A 15 -9.04 -5.35 3.92
N GLY A 16 -9.40 -6.58 4.29
CA GLY A 16 -9.67 -6.87 5.70
C GLY A 16 -8.45 -6.52 6.55
N ASN A 17 -8.67 -6.10 7.79
CA ASN A 17 -7.60 -5.59 8.67
C ASN A 17 -6.35 -6.50 8.70
N ARG A 18 -6.55 -7.83 8.74
CA ARG A 18 -5.45 -8.81 8.68
C ARG A 18 -4.70 -8.77 7.35
N GLY A 19 -5.40 -8.64 6.23
CA GLY A 19 -4.80 -8.56 4.90
C GLY A 19 -3.94 -7.32 4.74
N ILE A 20 -4.42 -6.16 5.23
CA ILE A 20 -3.63 -4.92 5.21
C ILE A 20 -2.42 -5.00 6.14
N ASP A 21 -2.59 -5.50 7.37
CA ASP A 21 -1.44 -5.69 8.28
C ASP A 21 -0.36 -6.58 7.66
N LEU A 22 -0.76 -7.67 6.99
CA LEU A 22 0.16 -8.54 6.26
C LEU A 22 0.81 -7.83 5.06
N ALA A 23 0.04 -7.07 4.29
CA ALA A 23 0.57 -6.21 3.23
C ALA A 23 1.70 -5.32 3.73
N LEU A 24 1.46 -4.59 4.82
CA LEU A 24 2.46 -3.71 5.41
C LEU A 24 3.69 -4.47 5.94
N GLU A 25 3.52 -5.66 6.50
CA GLU A 25 4.63 -6.52 6.95
C GLU A 25 5.52 -6.98 5.80
N TYR A 26 4.91 -7.47 4.72
CA TYR A 26 5.62 -7.91 3.54
C TYR A 26 6.34 -6.76 2.84
N LEU A 27 5.68 -5.61 2.68
CA LEU A 27 6.29 -4.42 2.13
C LEU A 27 7.46 -3.93 2.99
N ALA A 28 7.30 -3.91 4.31
CA ALA A 28 8.34 -3.49 5.24
C ALA A 28 9.56 -4.43 5.22
N ALA A 29 9.37 -5.72 4.92
CA ALA A 29 10.46 -6.68 4.80
C ALA A 29 11.35 -6.42 3.57
N GLU A 30 10.82 -5.78 2.53
CA GLU A 30 11.56 -5.39 1.32
C GLU A 30 12.27 -4.02 1.45
N LEU A 31 12.06 -3.33 2.58
CA LEU A 31 12.69 -2.04 2.86
C LEU A 31 13.94 -2.23 3.74
N PRO A 32 15.01 -1.43 3.52
CA PRO A 32 16.13 -1.39 4.45
C PRO A 32 15.66 -0.91 5.84
N ASP A 33 16.40 -1.28 6.88
CA ASP A 33 16.16 -0.74 8.22
C ASP A 33 16.24 0.80 8.20
N GLY A 34 15.26 1.46 8.80
CA GLY A 34 15.21 2.92 8.86
C GLY A 34 13.81 3.49 9.02
N PRO A 35 13.68 4.83 8.92
CA PRO A 35 12.44 5.54 9.19
C PRO A 35 11.26 5.10 8.32
N PHE A 36 11.50 4.75 7.06
CA PHE A 36 10.42 4.33 6.17
C PHE A 36 9.86 2.96 6.56
N ARG A 37 10.73 1.99 6.84
CA ARG A 37 10.30 0.69 7.34
C ARG A 37 9.53 0.81 8.65
N SER A 38 10.05 1.59 9.62
CA SER A 38 9.36 1.82 10.90
C SER A 38 8.00 2.48 10.71
N TRP A 39 7.94 3.54 9.91
CA TRP A 39 6.69 4.25 9.61
C TRP A 39 5.64 3.32 9.02
N LEU A 40 6.02 2.44 8.08
CA LEU A 40 5.09 1.51 7.44
C LEU A 40 4.56 0.47 8.44
N LEU A 41 5.43 -0.04 9.32
CA LEU A 41 5.05 -0.97 10.38
C LEU A 41 4.16 -0.32 11.45
N ASP A 42 4.29 0.98 11.68
CA ASP A 42 3.45 1.77 12.59
C ASP A 42 2.04 2.01 12.01
N GLN A 43 1.87 1.86 10.69
CA GLN A 43 0.53 1.89 10.06
C GLN A 43 -0.24 0.59 10.26
N ARG A 44 0.32 -0.42 10.93
CA ARG A 44 -0.43 -1.63 11.29
C ARG A 44 -1.35 -1.36 12.46
N ALA A 45 -2.37 -2.19 12.61
CA ALA A 45 -3.23 -2.13 13.78
C ALA A 45 -2.42 -2.44 15.06
N LYS A 46 -2.54 -1.60 16.10
CA LYS A 46 -1.95 -1.87 17.43
C LYS A 46 -2.36 -3.23 18.01
N ILE A 47 -3.57 -3.67 17.66
CA ILE A 47 -4.05 -5.04 17.84
C ILE A 47 -4.27 -5.60 16.44
N ARG A 48 -3.48 -6.60 16.05
CA ARG A 48 -3.52 -7.22 14.71
C ARG A 48 -4.96 -7.59 14.33
N GLY A 49 -5.42 -7.10 13.18
CA GLY A 49 -6.79 -7.37 12.71
C GLY A 49 -7.90 -6.44 13.25
N MET A 50 -7.61 -5.42 14.07
CA MET A 50 -8.61 -4.46 14.57
C MET A 50 -8.62 -3.09 13.85
N GLY A 51 -7.57 -2.73 13.10
CA GLY A 51 -7.29 -1.35 12.70
C GLY A 51 -8.05 -0.84 11.47
N LEU A 52 -8.58 0.39 11.57
CA LEU A 52 -8.76 1.30 10.44
C LEU A 52 -7.41 1.96 10.17
N THR A 53 -6.68 1.47 9.18
CA THR A 53 -5.36 2.02 8.83
C THR A 53 -5.34 2.42 7.36
N SER A 54 -4.75 3.56 7.04
CA SER A 54 -4.66 4.08 5.68
C SER A 54 -3.25 4.54 5.39
N VAL A 55 -2.60 3.92 4.42
CA VAL A 55 -1.37 4.42 3.81
C VAL A 55 -1.76 5.23 2.59
N ASP A 56 -1.51 6.53 2.59
CA ASP A 56 -1.69 7.39 1.42
C ASP A 56 -0.31 7.74 0.84
N LEU A 57 -0.02 7.28 -0.37
CA LEU A 57 1.29 7.49 -0.99
C LEU A 57 1.57 8.96 -1.31
N ARG A 58 0.53 9.80 -1.39
CA ARG A 58 0.69 11.25 -1.60
C ARG A 58 1.30 11.94 -0.38
N GLU A 59 1.20 11.32 0.80
CA GLU A 59 1.80 11.79 2.05
C GLU A 59 3.25 11.36 2.21
N LEU A 60 3.79 10.52 1.32
CA LEU A 60 5.22 10.24 1.21
C LEU A 60 5.89 11.35 0.39
N ALA A 61 7.14 11.65 0.74
CA ALA A 61 7.99 12.44 -0.13
C ALA A 61 8.18 11.73 -1.49
N PRO A 62 8.31 12.48 -2.61
CA PRO A 62 8.38 11.90 -3.95
C PRO A 62 9.40 10.75 -4.09
N ASP A 63 10.61 10.92 -3.56
CA ASP A 63 11.68 9.91 -3.65
C ASP A 63 11.33 8.59 -2.94
N ASN A 64 10.50 8.65 -1.88
CA ASN A 64 10.06 7.48 -1.15
C ASN A 64 8.88 6.76 -1.83
N ARG A 65 8.19 7.38 -2.79
CA ARG A 65 7.11 6.72 -3.55
C ARG A 65 7.67 5.65 -4.47
N GLU A 66 8.74 5.97 -5.18
CA GLU A 66 9.47 5.00 -6.01
C GLU A 66 10.00 3.81 -5.21
N VAL A 67 10.52 4.08 -4.00
CA VAL A 67 10.96 3.03 -3.08
C VAL A 67 9.79 2.14 -2.67
N PHE A 68 8.61 2.72 -2.39
CA PHE A 68 7.39 1.96 -2.10
C PHE A 68 6.99 1.03 -3.25
N TYR A 69 6.94 1.53 -4.48
CA TYR A 69 6.54 0.73 -5.64
C TYR A 69 7.48 -0.44 -5.91
N ARG A 70 8.80 -0.24 -5.71
CA ARG A 70 9.78 -1.34 -5.78
C ARG A 70 9.52 -2.39 -4.70
N ALA A 71 9.26 -1.98 -3.47
CA ALA A 71 8.92 -2.88 -2.38
C ALA A 71 7.64 -3.69 -2.67
N VAL A 72 6.60 -3.06 -3.24
CA VAL A 72 5.36 -3.77 -3.65
C VAL A 72 5.66 -4.88 -4.64
N ARG A 73 6.44 -4.59 -5.69
CA ARG A 73 6.78 -5.59 -6.71
C ARG A 73 7.59 -6.74 -6.15
N ALA A 74 8.55 -6.46 -5.27
CA ALA A 74 9.35 -7.49 -4.61
C ALA A 74 8.49 -8.34 -3.64
N ALA A 75 7.66 -7.70 -2.83
CA ALA A 75 6.77 -8.36 -1.88
C ALA A 75 5.77 -9.30 -2.57
N ALA A 76 5.21 -8.90 -3.72
CA ALA A 76 4.28 -9.73 -4.48
C ALA A 76 4.91 -11.05 -4.95
N VAL A 77 6.21 -11.07 -5.26
CA VAL A 77 6.94 -12.31 -5.56
C VAL A 77 7.08 -13.17 -4.31
N GLY A 78 7.50 -12.57 -3.19
CA GLY A 78 7.74 -13.30 -1.94
C GLY A 78 6.49 -13.88 -1.26
N VAL A 79 5.33 -13.20 -1.37
CA VAL A 79 4.07 -13.65 -0.78
C VAL A 79 3.57 -14.94 -1.43
N ARG A 80 3.67 -15.05 -2.76
CA ARG A 80 3.18 -16.22 -3.50
C ARG A 80 3.82 -17.53 -3.03
N ASP A 81 5.08 -17.46 -2.61
CA ASP A 81 5.82 -18.61 -2.12
C ASP A 81 5.55 -18.91 -0.63
N ARG A 82 5.29 -17.88 0.18
CA ARG A 82 5.18 -18.00 1.65
C ARG A 82 3.75 -18.15 2.16
N ASP A 83 2.81 -17.37 1.60
CA ASP A 83 1.40 -17.31 1.98
C ASP A 83 0.51 -17.35 0.72
N PRO A 84 0.39 -18.49 0.03
CA PRO A 84 -0.34 -18.58 -1.24
C PRO A 84 -1.83 -18.27 -1.12
N GLU A 85 -2.42 -18.46 0.07
CA GLU A 85 -3.81 -18.06 0.36
C GLU A 85 -4.02 -16.54 0.37
N PHE A 86 -2.94 -15.76 0.52
CA PHE A 86 -2.94 -14.30 0.46
C PHE A 86 -2.44 -13.78 -0.90
N ALA A 87 -1.97 -14.63 -1.81
CA ALA A 87 -1.39 -14.22 -3.09
C ALA A 87 -2.35 -13.37 -3.94
N GLU A 88 -3.61 -13.78 -4.07
CA GLU A 88 -4.62 -13.05 -4.86
C GLU A 88 -4.85 -11.63 -4.33
N PHE A 89 -4.82 -11.46 -3.01
CA PHE A 89 -4.90 -10.14 -2.38
C PHE A 89 -3.71 -9.26 -2.79
N PHE A 90 -2.51 -9.84 -2.83
CA PHE A 90 -1.30 -9.15 -3.25
C PHE A 90 -1.14 -8.99 -4.77
N ASP A 91 -1.98 -9.59 -5.59
CA ASP A 91 -1.94 -9.42 -7.04
C ASP A 91 -2.62 -8.11 -7.47
N HIS A 92 -3.61 -7.65 -6.73
CA HIS A 92 -4.35 -6.43 -7.06
C HIS A 92 -3.50 -5.17 -6.93
N LEU A 93 -2.68 -5.03 -5.88
CA LEU A 93 -1.90 -3.81 -5.64
C LEU A 93 -0.83 -3.57 -6.74
N PRO A 94 0.01 -4.56 -7.13
CA PRO A 94 0.90 -4.44 -8.28
C PRO A 94 0.17 -4.15 -9.59
N GLU A 95 -0.99 -4.78 -9.83
CA GLU A 95 -1.78 -4.52 -11.03
C GLU A 95 -2.34 -3.09 -11.06
N MET A 96 -2.80 -2.57 -9.92
CA MET A 96 -3.22 -1.17 -9.81
C MET A 96 -2.07 -0.22 -10.15
N ILE A 97 -0.87 -0.47 -9.61
CA ILE A 97 0.33 0.33 -9.90
C ILE A 97 0.67 0.27 -11.39
N ARG A 98 0.68 -0.94 -11.99
CA ARG A 98 0.98 -1.12 -13.43
C ARG A 98 0.03 -0.30 -14.31
N ARG A 99 -1.26 -0.31 -14.01
CA ARG A 99 -2.28 0.44 -14.77
C ARG A 99 -2.14 1.94 -14.60
N TRP A 100 -1.85 2.38 -13.38
CA TRP A 100 -1.56 3.79 -13.09
C TRP A 100 -0.33 4.27 -13.86
N GLU A 101 0.77 3.52 -13.85
CA GLU A 101 1.98 3.84 -14.62
C GLU A 101 1.75 3.84 -16.14
N ALA A 102 0.83 3.01 -16.62
CA ALA A 102 0.40 3.00 -18.02
C ALA A 102 -0.50 4.19 -18.42
N GLY A 103 -0.90 5.02 -17.46
CA GLY A 103 -1.81 6.14 -17.67
C GLY A 103 -3.27 5.72 -17.86
N GLU A 104 -3.65 4.50 -17.46
CA GLU A 104 -5.04 4.07 -17.50
C GLU A 104 -5.87 4.93 -16.52
N PRO A 105 -7.07 5.40 -16.92
CA PRO A 105 -7.92 6.22 -16.07
C PRO A 105 -8.26 5.53 -14.74
N PRO A 106 -8.16 6.23 -13.60
CA PRO A 106 -8.43 5.67 -12.28
C PRO A 106 -9.83 5.03 -12.12
N GLU A 107 -10.80 5.48 -12.90
CA GLU A 107 -12.17 4.98 -12.96
C GLU A 107 -12.30 3.60 -13.63
N GLU A 108 -11.33 3.19 -14.46
CA GLU A 108 -11.38 1.90 -15.17
C GLU A 108 -11.02 0.72 -14.26
N TYR A 109 -10.19 0.94 -13.25
CA TYR A 109 -9.76 -0.10 -12.32
C TYR A 109 -9.46 0.46 -10.93
N ASN A 110 -10.39 0.21 -10.01
CA ASN A 110 -10.26 0.48 -8.58
C ASN A 110 -10.93 -0.69 -7.83
N PRO A 111 -10.19 -1.78 -7.54
CA PRO A 111 -10.77 -3.10 -7.27
C PRO A 111 -11.71 -3.16 -6.06
N HIS A 112 -11.59 -2.21 -5.14
CA HIS A 112 -12.37 -2.21 -3.89
C HIS A 112 -13.33 -1.03 -3.75
N MET A 113 -13.23 -0.02 -4.60
CA MET A 113 -14.01 1.21 -4.49
C MET A 113 -14.38 1.75 -5.86
N ARG A 114 -15.60 2.28 -6.01
CA ARG A 114 -16.01 2.96 -7.26
C ARG A 114 -15.53 4.40 -7.35
N ALA A 115 -15.27 5.02 -6.20
CA ALA A 115 -14.87 6.41 -6.10
C ALA A 115 -13.38 6.51 -5.73
N LEU A 116 -12.75 7.59 -6.19
CA LEU A 116 -11.38 7.93 -5.84
C LEU A 116 -11.34 8.63 -4.49
N ILE A 117 -10.28 8.35 -3.74
CA ILE A 117 -10.06 9.00 -2.45
C ILE A 117 -9.41 10.36 -2.70
N PRO A 118 -10.04 11.49 -2.28
CA PRO A 118 -9.44 12.80 -2.43
C PRO A 118 -8.14 12.90 -1.62
N PRO A 119 -7.19 13.76 -2.04
CA PRO A 119 -5.96 13.98 -1.28
C PRO A 119 -6.27 14.67 0.06
N THR A 120 -5.55 14.27 1.11
CA THR A 120 -5.59 14.92 2.43
C THR A 120 -4.78 16.22 2.44
N GLY A 121 -3.68 16.26 1.67
CA GLY A 121 -2.70 17.36 1.68
C GLY A 121 -1.64 17.22 2.78
N ASP A 122 -1.69 16.14 3.56
CA ASP A 122 -0.79 15.93 4.68
C ASP A 122 0.59 15.43 4.24
N ARG A 123 1.59 15.59 5.12
CA ARG A 123 2.97 15.15 4.94
C ARG A 123 3.40 14.22 6.07
N ARG A 124 2.60 13.19 6.35
CA ARG A 124 2.80 12.27 7.49
C ARG A 124 3.83 11.18 7.21
N GLY A 125 4.17 10.95 5.95
CA GLY A 125 5.16 9.97 5.52
C GLY A 125 6.61 10.44 5.71
N PRO A 126 7.60 9.54 5.61
CA PRO A 126 9.02 9.90 5.64
C PRO A 126 9.47 10.74 4.44
N GLY A 127 10.54 11.53 4.64
CA GLY A 127 11.31 12.19 3.58
C GLY A 127 10.99 13.66 3.29
N TRP A 128 10.21 14.33 4.16
CA TRP A 128 9.83 15.75 3.99
C TRP A 128 10.74 16.76 4.72
N GLU A 129 11.75 16.28 5.45
CA GLU A 129 12.72 17.10 6.20
C GLU A 129 13.72 17.82 5.29
#